data_AF-A0A151RQA0-F1
#
_entry.id   AF-A0A151RQA0-F1
#
_cell.length_a   1.000
_cell.length_b   1.000
_cell.length_c   1.000
_cell.angle_alpha   90.00
_cell.angle_beta   90.00
_cell.angle_gamma   90.00
#
_symmetry.space_group_name_H-M   'P 1'
#
loop_
_entity.id
_entity.type
_entity.pdbx_description
1 polymer ?
#
loop_
_entity_poly.entity_id
_entity_poly.type
_entity_poly.pdbx_seq_one_letter_code
_entity_poly.pdbx_strand_id
1 'polypeptide(L)'
;MKTLLGSQSLWDIVEKGYREPEEDEDQSVAQIAALEKTRVKDKSTLYFLYNDVDESGFEKITNAASSKEAWEILEVVHRGVNNQFYRDSKKIFKKNVM
;
A
#
# COMPACT_ATOMS: atom_id res chain seq x y z
N MET A 1 11.29 1.35 8.86
CA MET A 1 10.82 0.79 7.57
C MET A 1 11.60 1.22 6.33
N LYS A 2 11.72 2.52 5.97
CA LYS A 2 12.38 2.97 4.71
C LYS A 2 13.79 2.40 4.48
N THR A 3 14.65 2.38 5.50
CA THR A 3 15.99 1.79 5.42
C THR A 3 15.97 0.26 5.20
N LEU A 4 15.03 -0.45 5.84
CA LEU A 4 14.86 -1.90 5.70
C LEU A 4 14.44 -2.26 4.27
N LEU A 5 13.39 -1.62 3.76
CA LEU A 5 12.94 -1.81 2.37
C LEU A 5 13.99 -1.37 1.36
N GLY A 6 14.75 -0.31 1.67
CA GLY A 6 15.89 0.14 0.88
C GLY A 6 16.96 -0.95 0.73
N SER A 7 17.34 -1.63 1.81
CA SER A 7 18.32 -2.74 1.75
C SER A 7 17.86 -3.93 0.89
N GLN A 8 16.55 -4.10 0.73
CA GLN A 8 15.96 -5.17 -0.08
C GLN A 8 15.63 -4.71 -1.51
N SER A 9 15.98 -3.47 -1.89
CA SER A 9 15.60 -2.88 -3.18
C SER A 9 14.08 -2.93 -3.43
N LEU A 10 13.31 -2.70 -2.37
CA LEU A 10 11.84 -2.67 -2.36
C LEU A 10 11.28 -1.25 -2.19
N TRP A 11 12.10 -0.29 -1.78
CA TRP A 11 11.63 1.08 -1.59
C TRP A 11 11.12 1.73 -2.90
N ASP A 12 11.66 1.31 -4.04
CA ASP A 12 11.24 1.79 -5.36
C ASP A 12 9.77 1.47 -5.67
N ILE A 13 9.24 0.33 -5.21
CA ILE A 13 7.84 -0.04 -5.44
C ILE A 13 6.88 0.78 -4.58
N VAL A 14 7.30 1.19 -3.38
CA VAL A 14 6.52 2.09 -2.51
C VAL A 14 6.40 3.48 -3.14
N GLU A 15 7.48 4.02 -3.70
CA GLU A 15 7.46 5.36 -4.30
C GLU A 15 6.67 5.39 -5.61
N LYS A 16 6.98 4.46 -6.52
CA LYS A 16 6.34 4.40 -7.85
C LYS A 16 4.89 3.94 -7.76
N GLY A 17 4.59 3.07 -6.81
CA GLY A 17 3.32 2.37 -6.71
C GLY A 17 3.25 1.19 -7.68
N TYR A 18 2.41 0.25 -7.31
CA TYR A 18 2.02 -0.88 -8.15
C TYR A 18 0.52 -0.81 -8.41
N ARG A 19 0.13 -1.14 -9.63
CA ARG A 19 -1.28 -1.32 -10.01
C ARG A 19 -1.33 -2.59 -10.84
N GLU A 20 -2.19 -3.53 -10.44
CA GLU A 20 -2.46 -4.70 -11.27
C GLU A 20 -3.04 -4.21 -12.60
N PRO A 21 -2.40 -4.53 -13.74
CA PRO A 21 -2.94 -4.21 -15.05
C PRO A 21 -4.17 -5.08 -15.33
N GLU A 22 -5.04 -4.62 -16.22
CA GLU A 22 -6.07 -5.49 -16.79
C GLU A 22 -5.39 -6.60 -17.59
N GLU A 23 -5.95 -7.81 -17.55
CA GLU A 23 -5.45 -8.93 -18.33
C GLU A 23 -5.55 -8.58 -19.82
N ASP A 24 -4.41 -8.66 -20.51
CA ASP A 24 -4.29 -8.39 -21.93
C ASP A 24 -3.62 -9.59 -22.58
N GLU A 25 -4.36 -10.26 -23.48
CA GLU A 25 -3.93 -11.47 -24.17
C GLU A 25 -2.78 -11.21 -25.17
N ASP A 26 -2.54 -9.94 -25.55
CA ASP A 26 -1.50 -9.55 -26.51
C ASP A 26 -0.13 -9.25 -25.87
N GLN A 27 0.03 -9.50 -24.57
CA GLN A 27 1.29 -9.24 -23.87
C GLN A 27 2.40 -10.19 -24.29
N SER A 28 3.57 -9.62 -24.61
CA SER A 28 4.77 -10.41 -24.86
C SER A 28 5.28 -11.09 -23.58
N VAL A 29 6.00 -12.20 -23.72
CA VAL A 29 6.65 -12.92 -22.59
C VAL A 29 7.50 -11.99 -21.72
N ALA A 30 8.20 -11.04 -22.34
CA ALA A 30 9.04 -10.08 -21.62
C ALA A 30 8.21 -9.10 -20.77
N GLN A 31 7.04 -8.68 -21.25
CA GLN A 31 6.12 -7.82 -20.50
C GLN A 31 5.52 -8.57 -19.31
N ILE A 32 5.07 -9.81 -19.52
CA ILE A 32 4.55 -10.68 -18.46
C ILE A 32 5.61 -10.86 -17.36
N ALA A 33 6.85 -11.20 -17.73
CA ALA A 33 7.94 -11.37 -16.76
C ALA A 33 8.25 -10.09 -15.98
N ALA A 34 8.16 -8.92 -16.63
CA ALA A 34 8.35 -7.63 -15.96
C ALA A 34 7.21 -7.33 -14.96
N LEU A 35 5.96 -7.61 -15.34
CA LEU A 35 4.79 -7.45 -14.48
C LEU A 35 4.89 -8.35 -13.24
N GLU A 36 5.19 -9.64 -13.43
CA GLU A 36 5.40 -10.58 -12.34
C GLU A 36 6.47 -10.09 -11.36
N LYS A 37 7.60 -9.60 -11.88
CA LYS A 37 8.68 -9.06 -11.05
C LYS A 37 8.21 -7.87 -10.22
N THR A 38 7.41 -6.97 -10.79
CA THR A 38 6.85 -5.83 -10.03
C THR A 38 5.81 -6.27 -9.01
N ARG A 39 4.96 -7.24 -9.36
CA ARG A 39 3.94 -7.82 -8.46
C ARG A 39 4.59 -8.48 -7.25
N VAL A 40 5.65 -9.26 -7.46
CA VAL A 40 6.42 -9.90 -6.38
C VAL A 40 7.02 -8.84 -5.44
N LYS A 41 7.57 -7.75 -5.96
CA LYS A 41 8.09 -6.65 -5.13
C LYS A 41 7.00 -5.99 -4.29
N ASP A 42 5.83 -5.73 -4.88
CA ASP A 42 4.71 -5.13 -4.17
C ASP A 42 4.22 -6.02 -3.02
N LYS A 43 4.00 -7.31 -3.30
CA LYS A 43 3.58 -8.29 -2.26
C LYS A 43 4.64 -8.48 -1.18
N SER A 44 5.93 -8.51 -1.55
CA SER A 44 7.03 -8.58 -0.58
C SER A 44 7.04 -7.37 0.34
N THR A 45 6.79 -6.18 -0.21
CA THR A 45 6.74 -4.94 0.55
C THR A 45 5.54 -4.91 1.49
N LEU A 46 4.35 -5.32 1.03
CA LEU A 46 3.17 -5.48 1.88
C LEU A 46 3.44 -6.43 3.05
N TYR A 47 4.11 -7.56 2.81
CA TYR A 47 4.51 -8.47 3.87
C TYR A 47 5.36 -7.77 4.94
N PHE A 48 6.38 -6.99 4.56
CA PHE A 48 7.16 -6.23 5.53
C PHE A 48 6.32 -5.22 6.31
N LEU A 49 5.41 -4.51 5.64
CA LEU A 49 4.51 -3.54 6.30
C LEU A 49 3.58 -4.22 7.30
N TYR A 50 3.02 -5.39 6.95
CA TYR A 50 2.16 -6.16 7.84
C TYR A 50 2.87 -6.67 9.09
N ASN A 51 4.17 -7.01 8.98
CA ASN A 51 4.95 -7.50 10.12
C ASN A 51 5.50 -6.38 11.03
N ASP A 52 5.53 -5.13 10.56
CA ASP A 52 6.07 -3.99 11.33
C ASP A 52 5.03 -3.31 12.22
N VAL A 53 3.75 -3.62 12.01
CA VAL A 53 2.63 -3.00 12.70
C VAL A 53 1.99 -3.93 13.70
N ASP A 54 1.34 -3.36 14.72
CA ASP A 54 0.48 -4.11 15.63
C ASP A 54 -0.86 -4.47 14.95
N GLU A 55 -1.71 -5.22 15.65
CA GLU A 55 -3.02 -5.66 15.14
C GLU A 55 -3.88 -4.48 14.67
N SER A 56 -3.89 -3.36 15.41
CA SER A 56 -4.65 -2.16 15.02
C SER A 56 -4.09 -1.49 13.78
N GLY A 57 -2.77 -1.49 13.59
CA GLY A 57 -2.13 -1.01 12.37
C GLY A 57 -2.45 -1.91 11.19
N PHE A 58 -2.38 -3.23 11.37
CA PHE A 58 -2.68 -4.23 10.35
C PHE A 58 -4.10 -4.08 9.79
N GLU A 59 -5.11 -3.97 10.67
CA GLU A 59 -6.50 -3.74 10.26
C GLU A 59 -6.69 -2.52 9.35
N LYS A 60 -5.88 -1.46 9.53
CA LYS A 60 -5.97 -0.25 8.71
C LYS A 60 -5.40 -0.45 7.30
N ILE A 61 -4.41 -1.31 7.14
CA ILE A 61 -3.69 -1.49 5.87
C ILE A 61 -4.06 -2.77 5.13
N THR A 62 -4.80 -3.71 5.75
CA THR A 62 -5.18 -4.99 5.14
C THR A 62 -5.99 -4.83 3.84
N ASN A 63 -6.74 -3.74 3.72
CA ASN A 63 -7.56 -3.43 2.54
C ASN A 63 -6.83 -2.59 1.47
N ALA A 64 -5.54 -2.27 1.68
CA ALA A 64 -4.78 -1.52 0.70
C ALA A 64 -4.57 -2.34 -0.58
N ALA A 65 -4.79 -1.73 -1.74
CA ALA A 65 -4.62 -2.37 -3.03
C ALA A 65 -3.13 -2.57 -3.40
N SER A 66 -2.23 -1.81 -2.77
CA SER A 66 -0.79 -1.86 -3.02
C SER A 66 0.02 -1.50 -1.78
N SER A 67 1.32 -1.84 -1.81
CA SER A 67 2.28 -1.44 -0.77
C SER A 67 2.41 0.08 -0.61
N LYS A 68 2.24 0.84 -1.69
CA LYS A 68 2.21 2.30 -1.66
C LYS A 68 1.04 2.83 -0.85
N GLU A 69 -0.17 2.34 -1.13
CA GLU A 69 -1.37 2.75 -0.41
C GLU A 69 -1.28 2.37 1.08
N ALA A 70 -0.79 1.16 1.38
CA ALA A 70 -0.53 0.74 2.76
C ALA A 70 0.46 1.70 3.46
N TRP A 71 1.56 2.06 2.79
CA TRP A 71 2.54 3.01 3.32
C TRP A 71 1.94 4.40 3.56
N GLU A 72 1.14 4.92 2.62
CA GLU A 72 0.47 6.22 2.75
C GLU A 72 -0.51 6.24 3.95
N ILE A 73 -1.26 5.15 4.15
CA ILE A 73 -2.12 4.98 5.33
C ILE A 73 -1.28 5.03 6.61
N LEU A 74 -0.17 4.28 6.68
CA LEU A 74 0.71 4.28 7.85
C LEU A 74 1.36 5.64 8.09
N GLU A 75 1.76 6.35 7.04
CA GLU A 75 2.31 7.70 7.18
C GLU A 75 1.27 8.67 7.75
N VAL A 76 0.01 8.60 7.32
CA VAL A 76 -1.07 9.43 7.87
C VAL A 76 -1.33 9.11 9.35
N VAL A 77 -1.28 7.83 9.73
CA VAL A 77 -1.43 7.39 11.12
C VAL A 77 -0.26 7.88 11.98
N HIS A 78 0.98 7.74 11.53
CA HIS A 78 2.18 8.08 12.30
C HIS A 78 2.51 9.58 12.34
N ARG A 79 2.19 10.35 11.28
CA ARG A 79 2.39 11.81 11.28
C ARG A 79 1.36 12.56 12.14
N GLY A 80 0.34 11.86 12.64
CA GLY A 80 -0.70 12.45 13.47
C GLY A 80 -1.63 13.37 12.68
N VAL A 81 -2.80 12.84 12.30
CA VAL A 81 -4.08 13.55 12.10
C VAL A 81 -3.97 15.06 11.81
N ASN A 82 -3.57 15.43 10.59
CA ASN A 82 -3.75 16.80 10.09
C ASN A 82 -4.38 16.87 8.69
N ASN A 83 -5.02 15.79 8.22
CA ASN A 83 -5.87 15.84 7.05
C ASN A 83 -7.33 16.07 7.48
N GLN A 84 -7.78 17.32 7.31
CA GLN A 84 -9.17 17.76 7.47
C GLN A 84 -10.15 16.83 6.73
N PHE A 85 -9.74 16.31 5.57
CA PHE A 85 -10.46 15.30 4.79
C PHE A 85 -10.80 14.02 5.57
N TYR A 86 -9.89 13.51 6.40
CA TYR A 86 -10.11 12.28 7.18
C TYR A 86 -11.01 12.54 8.41
N ARG A 87 -10.97 13.77 8.96
CA ARG A 87 -11.94 14.20 9.98
C ARG A 87 -13.34 14.34 9.39
N ASP A 88 -13.43 14.87 8.18
CA ASP A 88 -14.70 15.09 7.50
C ASP A 88 -15.31 13.77 7.02
N SER A 89 -14.52 12.82 6.50
CA SER A 89 -15.00 11.49 6.13
C SER A 89 -15.50 10.68 7.33
N LYS A 90 -14.80 10.71 8.48
CA LYS A 90 -15.28 10.08 9.72
C LYS A 90 -16.55 10.74 10.28
N LYS A 91 -16.70 12.07 10.14
CA LYS A 91 -17.92 12.78 10.53
C LYS A 91 -19.11 12.38 9.66
N ILE A 92 -18.91 12.26 8.34
CA ILE A 92 -19.95 11.80 7.41
C ILE A 92 -20.37 10.37 7.73
N PHE A 93 -19.40 9.48 7.98
CA PHE A 93 -19.69 8.09 8.33
C PHE A 93 -20.48 7.96 9.64
N LYS A 94 -20.10 8.70 10.70
CA LYS A 94 -20.86 8.69 11.97
C LYS A 94 -22.27 9.27 11.85
N LYS A 95 -22.48 10.24 10.96
CA LYS A 95 -23.80 10.87 10.76
C LYS A 95 -24.79 9.97 10.01
N ASN A 96 -24.29 9.01 9.22
CA ASN A 96 -25.14 8.09 8.46
C ASN A 96 -25.43 6.77 9.20
N VAL A 97 -24.87 6.57 10.39
CA VAL A 97 -25.00 5.34 11.19
C VAL A 97 -25.76 5.61 12.51
N MET A 98 -26.34 6.80 12.68
CA MET A 98 -27.17 7.20 13.82
C MET A 98 -28.43 7.90 13.33
#